data_AF-A0A8J8IWB5-F1
#
_entry.id   AF-A0A8J8IWB5-F1
#
_cell.length_a   1.000
_cell.length_b   1.000
_cell.length_c   1.000
_cell.angle_alpha   90.00
_cell.angle_beta   90.00
_cell.angle_gamma   90.00
#
_symmetry.space_group_name_H-M   'P 1'
#
loop_
_entity.id
_entity.type
_entity.pdbx_description
1 polymer ?
#
loop_
_entity_poly.entity_id
_entity_poly.type
_entity_poly.pdbx_seq_one_letter_code
_entity_poly.pdbx_strand_id
1 'polypeptide(L)' 'MEKVQAQKYALLLGLLPWIAYVVISPFLNKPKPLLLGMPPLMFWNTLWLILTTLSLYGAYKLELGGGLLE' A
#
# COMPACT_ATOMS: atom_id res chain seq x y z
N MET A 1 -4.64 -22.65 1.90
CA MET A 1 -3.58 -21.90 2.61
C MET A 1 -3.87 -22.04 4.09
N GLU A 2 -2.87 -22.26 4.94
CA GLU A 2 -3.12 -22.26 6.40
C GLU A 2 -3.65 -20.88 6.83
N LYS A 3 -4.69 -20.82 7.67
CA LYS A 3 -5.32 -19.56 8.12
C LYS A 3 -4.30 -18.54 8.61
N VAL A 4 -3.30 -19.02 9.36
CA VAL A 4 -2.19 -18.23 9.91
C VAL A 4 -1.32 -17.62 8.80
N GLN A 5 -1.10 -18.36 7.71
CA GLN A 5 -0.29 -17.89 6.58
C GLN A 5 -1.03 -16.80 5.79
N ALA A 6 -2.34 -16.97 5.55
CA ALA A 6 -3.18 -15.97 4.89
C ALA A 6 -3.21 -14.65 5.67
N GLN A 7 -3.35 -14.73 7.00
CA GLN A 7 -3.28 -13.57 7.89
C GLN A 7 -1.95 -12.83 7.79
N LYS A 8 -0.82 -13.56 7.84
CA LYS A 8 0.51 -12.95 7.73
C LYS A 8 0.65 -12.16 6.42
N TYR A 9 0.23 -12.73 5.29
CA TYR A 9 0.32 -12.04 4.01
C TYR A 9 -0.64 -10.85 3.90
N ALA A 10 -1.87 -10.96 4.42
CA ALA A 10 -2.82 -9.85 4.46
C ALA A 10 -2.29 -8.68 5.29
N LEU A 11 -1.70 -8.96 6.46
CA LEU A 11 -1.05 -7.95 7.30
C LEU A 11 0.13 -7.28 6.59
N LEU A 12 0.99 -8.05 5.92
CA LEU A 12 2.10 -7.50 5.15
C LEU A 12 1.61 -6.60 4.01
N LEU A 13 0.56 -7.01 3.30
CA LEU A 13 -0.09 -6.19 2.26
C LEU A 13 -0.69 -4.91 2.83
N GLY A 14 -1.36 -4.98 3.99
CA GLY A 14 -1.93 -3.82 4.68
C GLY A 14 -0.88 -2.88 5.29
N LEU A 15 0.34 -3.36 5.57
CA LEU A 15 1.44 -2.52 6.03
C LEU A 15 2.11 -1.74 4.89
N LEU A 16 1.94 -2.19 3.64
CA LEU A 16 2.57 -1.62 2.46
C LEU A 16 2.26 -0.13 2.27
N PRO A 17 0.99 0.34 2.35
CA PRO A 17 0.66 1.76 2.27
C PRO A 17 1.27 2.56 3.43
N TRP A 18 1.28 2.00 4.64
CA TRP A 18 1.86 2.69 5.79
C TRP A 18 3.36 2.96 5.58
N ILE A 19 4.12 1.97 5.11
CA ILE A 19 5.55 2.15 4.79
C ILE A 19 5.71 3.21 3.70
N ALA A 20 4.88 3.14 2.65
CA ALA A 20 4.94 4.09 1.55
C ALA A 20 4.69 5.53 1.98
N TYR A 21 3.71 5.76 2.87
CA TYR A 21 3.38 7.12 3.31
C TYR A 21 4.27 7.63 4.43
N VAL A 22 4.68 6.78 5.38
CA VAL A 22 5.43 7.23 6.57
C VAL A 22 6.93 7.19 6.34
N VAL A 23 7.43 6.08 5.79
CA VAL A 23 8.87 5.88 5.61
C VAL A 23 9.34 6.55 4.32
N ILE A 24 8.62 6.40 3.21
CA ILE A 24 9.11 6.86 1.89
C ILE A 24 8.85 8.36 1.64
N SER A 25 7.70 8.90 2.06
CA SER A 25 7.33 10.31 1.79
C SER A 25 8.38 11.35 2.17
N PRO A 26 9.07 11.29 3.33
CA PRO A 26 10.10 12.27 3.68
C PRO A 26 11.23 12.36 2.65
N PHE A 27 11.60 11.25 2.01
CA PHE A 27 12.67 11.21 1.01
C PHE A 27 12.25 11.83 -0.34
N LEU A 28 10.95 11.92 -0.59
CA LEU A 28 10.36 12.49 -1.81
C LEU A 28 9.92 13.95 -1.63
N ASN A 29 10.04 14.51 -0.43
CA ASN A 29 9.67 15.88 -0.11
C ASN A 29 10.70 16.88 -0.67
N LYS A 30 10.73 17.00 -1.99
CA LYS A 30 11.57 17.95 -2.73
C LYS A 30 10.70 18.68 -3.75
N PRO A 31 10.95 19.96 -4.04
CA PRO A 31 10.16 20.70 -5.02
C PRO A 31 10.48 20.32 -6.48
N LYS A 32 11.64 19.71 -6.74
CA LYS A 32 12.11 19.31 -8.09
C LYS A 32 12.84 17.95 -8.02
N PRO A 33 12.89 17.18 -9.12
CA PRO A 33 12.28 17.44 -10.43
C PRO A 33 10.75 17.28 -10.41
N LEU A 34 10.06 17.83 -11.40
CA LEU A 34 8.64 17.59 -11.57
C LEU A 34 8.41 16.24 -12.26
N LEU A 35 7.56 15.40 -11.68
CA LEU A 35 7.09 14.14 -12.24
C LEU A 35 5.66 14.36 -12.74
N LEU A 36 5.43 14.20 -14.06
CA LEU A 36 4.13 14.49 -14.69
C LEU A 36 3.55 15.88 -14.31
N GLY A 37 4.42 16.89 -14.18
CA GLY A 37 4.02 18.26 -13.83
C GLY A 37 3.81 18.54 -12.33
N MET A 38 4.04 17.56 -11.45
CA MET A 38 3.89 17.72 -10.00
C MET A 38 5.18 17.40 -9.22
N PRO A 39 5.39 17.97 -8.03
CA PRO A 39 6.50 17.60 -7.15
C PRO A 39 6.48 16.09 -6.83
N PRO A 40 7.63 15.44 -6.60
CA PRO A 40 7.71 13.99 -6.40
C PRO A 40 6.84 13.47 -5.26
N LEU A 41 6.73 14.20 -4.15
CA LEU A 41 5.84 13.82 -3.05
C LEU A 41 4.36 13.82 -3.45
N MET A 42 3.92 14.81 -4.23
CA MET A 42 2.54 14.86 -4.72
C MET A 42 2.27 13.72 -5.72
N PHE A 43 3.23 13.45 -6.60
CA PHE A 43 3.16 12.32 -7.52
C PHE A 43 3.02 10.99 -6.77
N TRP A 44 3.87 10.77 -5.77
CA TRP A 44 3.85 9.60 -4.93
C TRP A 44 2.52 9.42 -4.21
N ASN A 45 2.02 10.47 -3.55
CA ASN A 45 0.75 10.40 -2.82
C ASN A 45 -0.43 10.09 -3.75
N THR A 46 -0.43 10.64 -4.97
CA THR A 46 -1.45 10.40 -5.99
C THR A 46 -1.41 8.96 -6.49
N LEU A 47 -0.22 8.44 -6.78
CA LEU A 47 -0.03 7.04 -7.15
C LEU A 47 -0.57 6.09 -6.07
N TRP A 48 -0.26 6.39 -4.80
CA TRP A 48 -0.68 5.56 -3.68
C TRP A 48 -2.16 5.62 -3.35
N LEU A 49 -2.90 6.61 -3.85
CA LEU A 49 -4.37 6.62 -3.72
C LEU A 49 -5.00 5.40 -4.40
N ILE A 50 -4.47 5.02 -5.56
CA ILE A 50 -4.91 3.83 -6.31
C ILE A 50 -4.28 2.57 -5.70
N LEU A 51 -2.96 2.58 -5.45
CA LEU A 51 -2.25 1.40 -4.95
C LEU A 51 -2.73 0.96 -3.57
N THR A 52 -3.11 1.89 -2.68
CA THR A 52 -3.66 1.56 -1.36
C THR A 52 -4.95 0.78 -1.48
N THR A 53 -5.85 1.21 -2.37
CA THR A 53 -7.11 0.52 -2.62
C THR A 53 -6.86 -0.89 -3.14
N LEU A 54 -5.91 -1.06 -4.09
CA LEU A 54 -5.53 -2.37 -4.60
C LEU A 54 -4.85 -3.26 -3.55
N SER A 55 -3.99 -2.68 -2.72
CA SER A 55 -3.31 -3.37 -1.61
C SER A 55 -4.32 -3.91 -0.59
N LEU A 56 -5.27 -3.09 -0.15
CA LEU A 56 -6.30 -3.51 0.81
C LEU A 56 -7.29 -4.49 0.19
N TYR A 57 -7.65 -4.31 -1.08
CA TYR A 57 -8.46 -5.29 -1.80
C TYR A 57 -7.78 -6.65 -1.89
N GLY A 58 -6.47 -6.67 -2.16
CA GLY A 58 -5.66 -7.89 -2.15
C GLY A 58 -5.62 -8.54 -0.77
N ALA A 59 -5.39 -7.76 0.29
CA ALA A 59 -5.42 -8.24 1.66
C ALA A 59 -6.78 -8.87 2.02
N TYR A 60 -7.88 -8.19 1.69
CA TYR A 60 -9.23 -8.68 1.92
C TYR A 60 -9.52 -10.00 1.19
N LYS A 61 -9.12 -10.09 -0.09
CA LYS A 61 -9.26 -11.33 -0.88
C LYS A 61 -8.45 -12.49 -0.29
N LEU A 62 -7.26 -12.22 0.25
CA LEU A 62 -6.44 -13.24 0.92
C LEU A 62 -7.08 -13.72 2.23
N GLU A 63 -7.65 -12.83 3.03
CA GLU A 63 -8.35 -13.21 4.26
C GLU A 63 -9.63 -14.00 3.98
N LEU A 64 -10.41 -13.58 2.97
CA LEU A 64 -11.57 -14.33 2.50
C LEU A 64 -11.18 -15.72 1.99
N GLY A 65 -10.19 -15.82 1.09
CA GLY A 65 -9.73 -17.10 0.55
C GLY A 65 -9.05 -18.01 1.57
N GLY A 66 -8.63 -17.44 2.72
CA GLY A 66 -8.12 -18.18 3.86
C GLY A 66 -9.20 -18.72 4.80
N GLY A 67 -10.48 -18.40 4.57
CA GLY A 67 -11.59 -18.78 5.47
C GLY A 67 -11.47 -18.14 6.85
N LEU A 68 -10.91 -16.92 6.93
CA LEU A 68 -10.73 -16.20 8.19
C LEU A 68 -11.96 -15.35 8.57
N LEU A 69 -12.74 -14.97 7.56
CA LEU A 69 -13.95 -14.15 7.67
C LEU A 69 -15.24 -14.98 7.47
N GLU A 70 -15.10 -16.31 7.38
CA GLU A 70 -16.17 -17.33 7.40
C GLU A 70 -16.11 -18.11 8.72
#